data_AF-A0ABD3DG05-F1
#
_entry.id   AF-A0ABD3DG05-F1
#
_cell.length_a   1.000
_cell.length_b   1.000
_cell.length_c   1.000
_cell.angle_alpha   90.00
_cell.angle_beta   90.00
_cell.angle_gamma   90.00
#
_symmetry.space_group_name_H-M   'P 1'
#
loop_
_entity.id
_entity.type
_entity.pdbx_description
1 polymer ?
#
loop_
_entity_poly.entity_id
_entity_poly.type
_entity_poly.pdbx_seq_one_letter_code
_entity_poly.pdbx_strand_id
1 'polypeptide(L)'
;MGERKVLNKYYPADFDPAKIPRRRQPLNQQMKVRMMLPMTIRCIKCSHYIYKGTKFNSRKEDVFGETHLGIQIFRFYFKCPNCSAEMTFKTDPQNSDYIVESGATRNFETWRAGDEELKKRTTAEETGDSMKSLENRNLDSKREMLMDILAALDEMKSMKSRQATVSVDAMLEALQRSNKQEERKMDEEDEALIKSVFQGQRADVVCRRINDEDDDDNEGTSAAGPLKRRKTTDSSDSHSDTDKLTFKSSAVRVSVVKKSGASNKPPNGLQSICLYGGSDKDDHHLVKYQLFKTTALLFLAISRYICDKYASQGNKGLYGTNPLEKASIDQWLEAESQSFNPPSSVLVFQLAFAPRMKIKQNEAKLAKVLDVYDKRLGESRYLAGDEFSLADLSHLPNSGYLVDETDRGELFESRKNVERWWAEISSRESWTRVVEMRKSLTQK
;
A
#
# COMPACT_ATOMS: atom_id res chain seq x y z
N MET A 1 -54.25 -5.02 -14.81
CA MET A 1 -53.01 -5.39 -15.55
C MET A 1 -52.80 -6.89 -15.39
N GLY A 2 -52.22 -7.57 -16.38
CA GLY A 2 -51.82 -8.98 -16.22
C GLY A 2 -50.64 -9.12 -15.24
N GLU A 3 -50.49 -10.31 -14.66
CA GLU A 3 -49.42 -10.61 -13.70
C GLU A 3 -48.03 -10.62 -14.36
N ARG A 4 -46.97 -10.40 -13.56
CA ARG A 4 -45.58 -10.50 -14.06
C ARG A 4 -45.19 -11.94 -14.46
N LYS A 5 -45.80 -12.94 -13.84
CA LYS A 5 -45.53 -14.38 -14.06
C LYS A 5 -46.82 -15.13 -14.40
N VAL A 6 -47.52 -14.71 -15.46
CA VAL A 6 -48.71 -15.41 -15.95
C VAL A 6 -48.35 -16.88 -16.22
N LEU A 7 -49.04 -17.80 -15.55
CA LEU A 7 -48.85 -19.25 -15.71
C LEU A 7 -49.25 -19.70 -17.12
N ASN A 8 -50.50 -19.45 -17.50
CA ASN A 8 -51.08 -19.84 -18.79
C ASN A 8 -51.42 -18.60 -19.62
N LYS A 9 -50.89 -18.54 -20.84
CA LYS A 9 -51.35 -17.57 -21.86
C LYS A 9 -52.47 -18.21 -22.66
N TYR A 10 -53.50 -17.43 -23.00
CA TYR A 10 -54.51 -17.90 -23.94
C TYR A 10 -53.92 -18.00 -25.35
N TYR A 11 -54.10 -19.16 -25.98
CA TYR A 11 -53.82 -19.41 -27.38
C TYR A 11 -55.16 -19.72 -28.07
N PRO A 12 -55.46 -19.13 -29.24
CA PRO A 12 -56.64 -19.52 -30.03
C PRO A 12 -56.65 -21.01 -30.39
N ALA A 13 -57.82 -21.60 -30.60
CA ALA A 13 -57.96 -23.01 -30.96
C ALA A 13 -57.21 -23.36 -32.27
N ASP A 14 -57.17 -22.43 -33.23
CA ASP A 14 -56.51 -22.60 -34.53
C ASP A 14 -54.98 -22.34 -34.50
N PHE A 15 -54.39 -22.14 -33.30
CA PHE A 15 -52.99 -21.77 -33.15
C PHE A 15 -52.04 -22.95 -33.42
N ASP A 16 -51.45 -22.96 -34.61
CA ASP A 16 -50.38 -23.89 -34.99
C ASP A 16 -48.99 -23.23 -34.89
N PRO A 17 -48.10 -23.70 -33.99
CA PRO A 17 -46.76 -23.13 -33.83
C PRO A 17 -45.84 -23.36 -35.03
N ALA A 18 -46.12 -24.35 -35.90
CA ALA A 18 -45.31 -24.63 -37.09
C ALA A 18 -45.52 -23.59 -38.21
N LYS A 19 -46.68 -22.92 -38.24
CA LYS A 19 -47.02 -21.92 -39.28
C LYS A 19 -46.36 -20.56 -39.06
N ILE A 20 -45.64 -20.34 -37.95
CA ILE A 20 -45.08 -19.03 -37.57
C ILE A 20 -43.66 -18.86 -38.13
N PRO A 21 -43.41 -17.91 -39.06
CA PRO A 21 -42.07 -17.67 -39.57
C PRO A 21 -41.16 -17.06 -38.50
N ARG A 22 -40.00 -17.67 -38.26
CA ARG A 22 -38.98 -17.09 -37.38
C ARG A 22 -38.45 -15.79 -37.99
N ARG A 23 -38.58 -14.68 -37.25
CA ARG A 23 -38.06 -13.37 -37.67
C ARG A 23 -36.55 -13.44 -37.90
N ARG A 24 -36.13 -13.39 -39.17
CA ARG A 24 -34.71 -13.26 -39.55
C ARG A 24 -34.18 -11.91 -39.03
N GLN A 25 -33.04 -11.94 -38.35
CA GLN A 25 -32.33 -10.75 -37.89
C GLN A 25 -31.07 -10.58 -38.75
N PRO A 26 -30.63 -9.35 -39.05
CA PRO A 26 -29.36 -9.13 -39.75
C PRO A 26 -28.20 -9.56 -38.84
N LEU A 27 -27.07 -9.97 -39.43
CA LEU A 27 -25.94 -10.50 -38.68
C LEU A 27 -25.37 -9.45 -37.70
N ASN A 28 -25.13 -8.22 -38.19
CA ASN A 28 -24.74 -7.05 -37.40
C ASN A 28 -25.93 -6.42 -36.62
N GLN A 29 -26.80 -7.21 -35.98
CA GLN A 29 -27.91 -6.62 -35.22
C GLN A 29 -27.44 -6.00 -33.91
N GLN A 30 -27.30 -4.69 -33.92
CA GLN A 30 -26.91 -3.91 -32.75
C GLN A 30 -27.98 -3.92 -31.64
N MET A 31 -27.66 -4.52 -30.49
CA MET A 31 -28.57 -4.74 -29.36
C MET A 31 -28.48 -3.61 -28.31
N LYS A 32 -29.60 -3.10 -27.81
CA LYS A 32 -29.60 -2.09 -26.73
C LYS A 32 -29.44 -2.77 -25.37
N VAL A 33 -28.37 -2.44 -24.64
CA VAL A 33 -28.02 -3.04 -23.34
C VAL A 33 -27.74 -1.94 -22.31
N ARG A 34 -28.31 -2.02 -21.10
CA ARG A 34 -27.97 -1.10 -20.01
C ARG A 34 -26.85 -1.69 -19.16
N MET A 35 -25.73 -0.99 -19.06
CA MET A 35 -24.50 -1.49 -18.40
C MET A 35 -23.81 -0.40 -17.57
N MET A 36 -22.77 -0.77 -16.84
CA MET A 36 -21.91 0.13 -16.08
C MET A 36 -20.54 0.23 -16.75
N LEU A 37 -19.88 1.39 -16.63
CA LEU A 37 -18.54 1.57 -17.18
C LEU A 37 -17.51 0.77 -16.35
N PRO A 38 -16.69 -0.11 -16.96
CA PRO A 38 -15.76 -0.98 -16.22
C PRO A 38 -14.50 -0.24 -15.74
N MET A 39 -14.14 0.87 -16.40
CA MET A 39 -12.94 1.68 -16.13
C MET A 39 -13.30 3.17 -15.98
N THR A 40 -12.34 3.98 -15.56
CA THR A 40 -12.40 5.45 -15.64
C THR A 40 -11.89 5.94 -17.00
N ILE A 41 -12.62 6.84 -17.65
CA ILE A 41 -12.23 7.41 -18.96
C ILE A 41 -12.42 8.93 -19.01
N ARG A 42 -11.66 9.59 -19.88
CA ARG A 42 -11.82 10.99 -20.27
C ARG A 42 -12.36 11.05 -21.70
N CYS A 43 -13.45 11.77 -21.94
CA CYS A 43 -13.97 11.98 -23.30
C CYS A 43 -13.04 12.93 -24.09
N ILE A 44 -12.60 12.51 -25.28
CA ILE A 44 -11.66 13.30 -26.11
C ILE A 44 -12.29 14.65 -26.51
N LYS A 45 -13.57 14.66 -26.90
CA LYS A 45 -14.23 15.86 -27.45
C LYS A 45 -14.51 16.97 -26.41
N CYS A 46 -14.65 16.65 -25.13
CA CYS A 46 -15.01 17.65 -24.11
C CYS A 46 -14.26 17.55 -22.78
N SER A 47 -13.24 16.69 -22.68
CA SER A 47 -12.48 16.39 -21.46
C SER A 47 -13.28 15.97 -20.22
N HIS A 48 -14.59 15.74 -20.33
CA HIS A 48 -15.41 15.25 -19.22
C HIS A 48 -15.00 13.83 -18.82
N TYR A 49 -14.76 13.64 -17.53
CA TYR A 49 -14.42 12.33 -16.94
C TYR A 49 -15.68 11.53 -16.64
N ILE A 50 -15.73 10.30 -17.12
CA ILE A 50 -16.80 9.34 -16.84
C ILE A 50 -16.20 8.27 -15.93
N TYR A 51 -16.69 8.21 -14.70
CA TYR A 51 -16.12 7.35 -13.66
C TYR A 51 -16.60 5.90 -13.78
N LYS A 52 -15.78 4.97 -13.29
CA LYS A 52 -16.12 3.54 -13.15
C LYS A 52 -17.45 3.38 -12.39
N GLY A 53 -18.32 2.48 -12.86
CA GLY A 53 -19.65 2.28 -12.30
C GLY A 53 -20.76 3.18 -12.87
N THR A 54 -20.44 4.19 -13.68
CA THR A 54 -21.45 5.05 -14.33
C THR A 54 -22.39 4.20 -15.19
N LYS A 55 -23.72 4.29 -14.96
CA LYS A 55 -24.75 3.51 -15.66
C LYS A 55 -25.19 4.19 -16.95
N PHE A 56 -25.01 3.55 -18.09
CA PHE A 56 -25.43 4.07 -19.40
C PHE A 56 -26.24 3.04 -20.21
N ASN A 57 -27.02 3.55 -21.17
CA ASN A 57 -27.65 2.74 -22.20
C ASN A 57 -26.66 2.61 -23.37
N SER A 58 -26.08 1.43 -23.51
CA SER A 58 -25.16 1.07 -24.58
C SER A 58 -25.88 0.43 -25.76
N ARG A 59 -25.18 0.33 -26.88
CA ARG A 59 -25.54 -0.49 -28.02
C ARG A 59 -24.39 -1.48 -28.24
N LYS A 60 -24.66 -2.77 -28.04
CA LYS A 60 -23.72 -3.90 -28.24
C LYS A 60 -23.75 -4.32 -29.70
N GLU A 61 -22.59 -4.55 -30.27
CA GLU A 61 -22.39 -5.22 -31.56
C GLU A 61 -21.33 -6.32 -31.40
N ASP A 62 -21.47 -7.38 -32.18
CA ASP A 62 -20.58 -8.54 -32.13
C ASP A 62 -19.53 -8.38 -33.24
N VAL A 63 -18.25 -8.47 -32.90
CA VAL A 63 -17.16 -8.08 -33.81
C VAL A 63 -16.82 -9.25 -34.74
N PHE A 64 -17.16 -9.09 -36.01
CA PHE A 64 -16.88 -10.10 -37.04
C PHE A 64 -15.38 -10.24 -37.32
N GLY A 65 -14.89 -11.48 -37.36
CA GLY A 65 -13.48 -11.82 -37.58
C GLY A 65 -12.62 -11.86 -36.31
N GLU A 66 -13.02 -11.20 -35.22
CA GLU A 66 -12.27 -11.15 -33.97
C GLU A 66 -12.87 -12.10 -32.93
N THR A 67 -12.30 -13.30 -32.79
CA THR A 67 -12.64 -14.25 -31.72
C THR A 67 -11.37 -14.76 -31.04
N HIS A 68 -11.38 -14.82 -29.71
CA HIS A 68 -10.25 -15.34 -28.94
C HIS A 68 -10.60 -16.72 -28.38
N LEU A 69 -9.94 -17.78 -28.88
CA LEU A 69 -10.20 -19.18 -28.48
C LEU A 69 -11.69 -19.58 -28.57
N GLY A 70 -12.40 -19.06 -29.58
CA GLY A 70 -13.84 -19.26 -29.77
C GLY A 70 -14.75 -18.30 -28.98
N ILE A 71 -14.20 -17.49 -28.06
CA ILE A 71 -14.94 -16.44 -27.36
C ILE A 71 -15.17 -15.26 -28.31
N GLN A 72 -16.43 -14.84 -28.43
CA GLN A 72 -16.82 -13.67 -29.23
C GLN A 72 -16.38 -12.37 -28.56
N ILE A 73 -15.78 -11.45 -29.34
CA ILE A 73 -15.46 -10.09 -28.89
C ILE A 73 -16.65 -9.16 -29.18
N PHE A 74 -16.99 -8.33 -28.20
CA PHE A 74 -18.13 -7.41 -28.27
C PHE A 74 -17.67 -5.95 -28.26
N ARG A 75 -18.18 -5.16 -29.20
CA ARG A 75 -17.98 -3.71 -29.27
C ARG A 75 -19.19 -3.01 -28.65
N PHE A 76 -18.93 -2.08 -27.75
CA PHE A 76 -19.96 -1.32 -27.04
C PHE A 76 -19.92 0.16 -27.42
N TYR A 77 -21.00 0.62 -28.05
CA TYR A 77 -21.23 2.02 -28.37
C TYR A 77 -21.99 2.70 -27.23
N PHE A 78 -21.56 3.89 -26.82
CA PHE A 78 -22.29 4.74 -25.87
C PHE A 78 -22.02 6.22 -26.14
N LYS A 79 -22.75 7.11 -25.46
CA LYS A 79 -22.62 8.57 -25.63
C LYS A 79 -22.05 9.22 -24.37
N CYS A 80 -21.17 10.21 -24.55
CA CYS A 80 -20.77 11.11 -23.47
C CYS A 80 -21.98 11.89 -22.94
N PRO A 81 -22.20 11.97 -21.61
CA PRO A 81 -23.34 12.70 -21.05
C PRO A 81 -23.29 14.22 -21.29
N ASN A 82 -22.09 14.78 -21.52
CA ASN A 82 -21.89 16.21 -21.73
C ASN A 82 -22.01 16.62 -23.21
N CYS A 83 -21.21 16.02 -24.09
CA CYS A 83 -21.14 16.44 -25.51
C CYS A 83 -21.86 15.51 -26.51
N SER A 84 -22.57 14.48 -26.03
CA SER A 84 -23.26 13.46 -26.85
C SER A 84 -22.41 12.72 -27.90
N ALA A 85 -21.09 12.91 -27.90
CA ALA A 85 -20.16 12.20 -28.77
C ALA A 85 -20.25 10.69 -28.54
N GLU A 86 -20.24 9.91 -29.61
CA GLU A 86 -20.20 8.46 -29.52
C GLU A 86 -18.77 7.99 -29.20
N MET A 87 -18.68 6.97 -28.37
CA MET A 87 -17.46 6.43 -27.79
C MET A 87 -17.55 4.91 -27.83
N THR A 88 -16.45 4.22 -28.16
CA THR A 88 -16.45 2.76 -28.35
C THR A 88 -15.33 2.07 -27.59
N PHE A 89 -15.64 0.89 -27.07
CA PHE A 89 -14.69 -0.02 -26.43
C PHE A 89 -15.02 -1.47 -26.75
N LYS A 90 -13.99 -2.32 -26.75
CA LYS A 90 -14.05 -3.77 -26.93
C LYS A 90 -13.91 -4.51 -25.60
N THR A 91 -14.25 -5.79 -25.61
CA THR A 91 -13.90 -6.79 -24.58
C THR A 91 -12.62 -7.52 -24.96
N ASP A 92 -11.71 -7.74 -24.03
CA ASP A 92 -10.42 -8.37 -24.31
C ASP A 92 -10.22 -9.63 -23.45
N PRO A 93 -10.66 -10.82 -23.94
CA PRO A 93 -10.69 -12.04 -23.14
C PRO A 93 -9.34 -12.46 -22.55
N GLN A 94 -8.23 -12.11 -23.22
CA GLN A 94 -6.87 -12.41 -22.76
C GLN A 94 -6.49 -11.77 -21.42
N ASN A 95 -6.98 -10.55 -21.15
CA ASN A 95 -6.61 -9.76 -19.98
C ASN A 95 -7.77 -9.54 -19.00
N SER A 96 -8.95 -10.11 -19.29
CA SER A 96 -10.22 -9.88 -18.56
C SER A 96 -10.64 -8.40 -18.41
N ASP A 97 -10.09 -7.52 -19.26
CA ASP A 97 -10.28 -6.07 -19.23
C ASP A 97 -10.98 -5.62 -20.53
N TYR A 98 -11.06 -4.30 -20.73
CA TYR A 98 -11.66 -3.69 -21.91
C TYR A 98 -10.72 -2.62 -22.48
N ILE A 99 -10.51 -2.61 -23.80
CA ILE A 99 -9.74 -1.62 -24.54
C ILE A 99 -10.68 -0.60 -25.17
N VAL A 100 -10.35 0.68 -25.05
CA VAL A 100 -11.06 1.78 -25.73
C VAL A 100 -10.56 1.89 -27.16
N GLU A 101 -11.46 1.82 -28.13
CA GLU A 101 -11.14 2.04 -29.56
C GLU A 101 -11.24 3.52 -29.95
N SER A 102 -12.31 4.21 -29.52
CA SER A 102 -12.58 5.58 -30.00
C SER A 102 -13.36 6.47 -29.04
N GLY A 103 -13.18 7.79 -29.20
CA GLY A 103 -13.93 8.83 -28.49
C GLY A 103 -13.52 9.08 -27.02
N ALA A 104 -12.73 8.19 -26.42
CA ALA A 104 -12.20 8.32 -25.07
C ALA A 104 -10.70 7.99 -24.99
N THR A 105 -10.09 8.45 -23.89
CA THR A 105 -8.81 7.95 -23.40
C THR A 105 -9.04 7.34 -22.02
N ARG A 106 -8.47 6.17 -21.73
CA ARG A 106 -8.50 5.57 -20.38
C ARG A 106 -7.71 6.46 -19.42
N ASN A 107 -8.18 6.62 -18.18
CA ASN A 107 -7.37 7.30 -17.17
C ASN A 107 -6.15 6.45 -16.82
N PHE A 108 -4.98 7.07 -16.68
CA PHE A 108 -3.77 6.34 -16.29
C PHE A 108 -3.84 5.94 -14.82
N GLU A 109 -3.63 4.66 -14.53
CA GLU A 109 -3.64 4.08 -13.19
C GLU A 109 -2.21 3.60 -12.90
N THR A 110 -1.46 4.34 -12.07
CA THR A 110 0.01 4.20 -11.93
C THR A 110 0.45 2.78 -11.58
N TRP A 111 -0.34 2.06 -10.78
CA TRP A 111 -0.06 0.67 -10.41
C TRP A 111 -0.08 -0.28 -11.63
N ARG A 112 -0.93 -0.06 -12.64
CA ARG A 112 -0.95 -0.90 -13.85
C ARG A 112 0.32 -0.74 -14.69
N ALA A 113 0.94 0.44 -14.67
CA ALA A 113 2.25 0.63 -15.28
C ALA A 113 3.37 0.01 -14.44
N GLY A 114 3.28 0.12 -13.10
CA GLY A 114 4.15 -0.59 -12.16
C GLY A 114 4.12 -2.11 -12.37
N ASP A 115 2.94 -2.72 -12.50
CA ASP A 115 2.77 -4.16 -12.75
C ASP A 115 3.42 -4.58 -14.08
N GLU A 116 3.24 -3.81 -15.15
CA GLU A 116 3.81 -4.10 -16.47
C GLU A 116 5.34 -3.92 -16.52
N GLU A 117 5.86 -2.92 -15.81
CA GLU A 117 7.31 -2.71 -15.71
C GLU A 117 7.97 -3.72 -14.76
N LEU A 118 7.32 -4.06 -13.64
CA LEU A 118 7.75 -5.09 -12.71
C LEU A 118 7.79 -6.46 -13.40
N LYS A 119 6.74 -6.86 -14.13
CA LYS A 119 6.75 -8.09 -14.95
C LYS A 119 7.91 -8.09 -15.95
N LYS A 120 8.16 -6.98 -16.65
CA LYS A 120 9.27 -6.89 -17.61
C LYS A 120 10.63 -7.02 -16.92
N ARG A 121 10.83 -6.36 -15.78
CA ARG A 121 12.03 -6.49 -14.94
C ARG A 121 12.22 -7.92 -14.46
N THR A 122 11.21 -8.54 -13.84
CA THR A 122 11.30 -9.93 -13.36
C THR A 122 11.55 -10.91 -14.51
N THR A 123 10.82 -10.82 -15.63
CA THR A 123 11.09 -11.73 -16.77
C THR A 123 12.49 -11.55 -17.35
N ALA A 124 13.01 -10.31 -17.41
CA ALA A 124 14.38 -10.06 -17.90
C ALA A 124 15.45 -10.61 -16.93
N GLU A 125 15.25 -10.44 -15.63
CA GLU A 125 16.12 -11.00 -14.58
C GLU A 125 16.07 -12.54 -14.57
N GLU A 126 14.89 -13.14 -14.72
CA GLU A 126 14.65 -14.58 -14.78
C GLU A 126 15.23 -15.23 -16.05
N THR A 127 15.28 -14.51 -17.18
CA THR A 127 15.98 -15.00 -18.40
C THR A 127 17.51 -14.97 -18.31
N GLY A 128 18.08 -14.34 -17.27
CA GLY A 128 19.52 -14.07 -17.17
C GLY A 128 20.25 -15.01 -16.22
N ASP A 129 20.03 -14.85 -14.91
CA ASP A 129 20.84 -15.52 -13.88
C ASP A 129 20.13 -15.62 -12.52
N SER A 130 19.86 -16.86 -12.09
CA SER A 130 19.24 -17.15 -10.79
C SER A 130 20.12 -16.80 -9.60
N MET A 131 21.45 -16.89 -9.72
CA MET A 131 22.40 -16.48 -8.67
C MET A 131 22.30 -14.97 -8.45
N LYS A 132 22.30 -14.19 -9.53
CA LYS A 132 22.20 -12.73 -9.48
C LYS A 132 20.89 -12.24 -8.85
N SER A 133 19.77 -12.93 -9.06
CA SER A 133 18.50 -12.61 -8.36
C SER A 133 18.60 -12.87 -6.85
N LEU A 134 19.29 -13.95 -6.43
CA LEU A 134 19.55 -14.23 -5.01
C LEU A 134 20.56 -13.24 -4.40
N GLU A 135 21.60 -12.83 -5.13
CA GLU A 135 22.53 -11.78 -4.70
C GLU A 135 21.83 -10.43 -4.55
N ASN A 136 21.01 -10.02 -5.52
CA ASN A 136 20.20 -8.80 -5.40
C ASN A 136 19.27 -8.86 -4.19
N ARG A 137 18.55 -9.98 -3.96
CA ARG A 137 17.72 -10.15 -2.76
C ARG A 137 18.53 -10.11 -1.47
N ASN A 138 19.75 -10.64 -1.45
CA ASN A 138 20.65 -10.55 -0.30
C ASN A 138 21.22 -9.13 -0.10
N LEU A 139 21.45 -8.36 -1.16
CA LEU A 139 21.89 -6.96 -1.10
C LEU A 139 20.76 -6.03 -0.69
N ASP A 140 19.54 -6.26 -1.16
CA ASP A 140 18.36 -5.53 -0.71
C ASP A 140 17.98 -5.96 0.72
N SER A 141 18.10 -7.24 1.10
CA SER A 141 18.01 -7.65 2.52
C SER A 141 19.09 -7.00 3.40
N LYS A 142 20.26 -6.63 2.84
CA LYS A 142 21.30 -5.85 3.55
C LYS A 142 21.00 -4.34 3.61
N ARG A 143 20.23 -3.79 2.66
CA ARG A 143 19.73 -2.40 2.68
C ARG A 143 18.49 -2.26 3.57
N GLU A 144 17.66 -3.29 3.61
CA GLU A 144 16.50 -3.47 4.49
C GLU A 144 16.93 -3.91 5.91
N MET A 145 18.14 -4.46 6.08
CA MET A 145 18.95 -4.28 7.31
C MET A 145 19.41 -2.83 7.42
N LEU A 146 18.40 -1.96 7.47
CA LEU A 146 18.40 -0.50 7.62
C LEU A 146 19.18 -0.04 8.88
N MET A 147 19.60 -0.97 9.73
CA MET A 147 20.47 -0.76 10.88
C MET A 147 21.76 -0.03 10.53
N ASP A 148 22.42 -0.34 9.40
CA ASP A 148 23.68 0.34 9.04
C ASP A 148 23.46 1.82 8.70
N ILE A 149 22.36 2.12 7.97
CA ILE A 149 21.96 3.49 7.63
C ILE A 149 21.44 4.24 8.86
N LEU A 150 20.67 3.57 9.72
CA LEU A 150 20.17 4.15 10.96
C LEU A 150 21.29 4.39 11.98
N ALA A 151 22.28 3.51 12.07
CA ALA A 151 23.47 3.69 12.91
C ALA A 151 24.29 4.89 12.43
N ALA A 152 24.56 5.01 11.12
CA ALA A 152 25.23 6.19 10.57
C ALA A 152 24.45 7.50 10.81
N LEU A 153 23.11 7.46 10.70
CA LEU A 153 22.25 8.61 11.00
C LEU A 153 22.20 8.95 12.49
N ASP A 154 22.29 7.95 13.38
CA ASP A 154 22.28 8.16 14.83
C ASP A 154 23.65 8.59 15.37
N GLU A 155 24.74 8.08 14.81
CA GLU A 155 26.09 8.57 15.06
C GLU A 155 26.23 10.04 14.64
N MET A 156 25.76 10.41 13.44
CA MET A 156 25.72 11.82 13.01
C MET A 156 24.85 12.70 13.93
N LYS A 157 23.71 12.20 14.44
CA LYS A 157 22.91 12.91 15.44
C LYS A 157 23.63 13.06 16.78
N SER A 158 24.28 12.00 17.25
CA SER A 158 25.04 11.97 18.51
C SER A 158 26.21 12.96 18.48
N MET A 159 26.99 12.96 17.39
CA MET A 159 28.07 13.92 17.15
C MET A 159 27.54 15.35 17.10
N LYS A 160 26.46 15.60 16.36
CA LYS A 160 25.82 16.93 16.30
C LYS A 160 25.23 17.37 17.64
N SER A 161 24.71 16.45 18.45
CA SER A 161 24.20 16.74 19.80
C SER A 161 25.32 17.09 20.78
N ARG A 162 26.51 16.50 20.64
CA ARG A 162 27.69 16.87 21.43
C ARG A 162 28.26 18.23 21.04
N GLN A 163 28.16 18.60 19.76
CA GLN A 163 28.63 19.89 19.23
C GLN A 163 27.63 21.04 19.44
N ALA A 164 26.39 20.77 19.88
CA ALA A 164 25.31 21.76 19.97
C ALA A 164 25.58 22.94 20.93
N THR A 165 26.56 22.84 21.83
CA THR A 165 26.97 23.92 22.74
C THR A 165 28.02 24.87 22.15
N VAL A 166 28.60 24.55 20.99
CA VAL A 166 29.62 25.37 20.31
C VAL A 166 29.03 25.88 19.00
N SER A 167 28.83 27.20 18.87
CA SER A 167 28.43 27.77 17.59
C SER A 167 29.56 27.64 16.57
N VAL A 168 29.19 27.40 15.31
CA VAL A 168 30.15 27.28 14.20
C VAL A 168 30.99 28.56 14.09
N ASP A 169 30.36 29.72 14.27
CA ASP A 169 31.02 31.03 14.22
C ASP A 169 32.06 31.18 15.34
N ALA A 170 31.79 30.74 16.57
CA ALA A 170 32.76 30.81 17.67
C ALA A 170 33.96 29.87 17.44
N MET A 171 33.75 28.72 16.80
CA MET A 171 34.83 27.80 16.42
C MET A 171 35.69 28.38 15.28
N LEU A 172 35.07 29.04 14.30
CA LEU A 172 35.76 29.74 13.22
C LEU A 172 36.55 30.95 13.76
N GLU A 173 35.97 31.75 14.66
CA GLU A 173 36.69 32.84 15.32
C GLU A 173 37.89 32.33 16.14
N ALA A 174 37.75 31.21 16.85
CA ALA A 174 38.86 30.63 17.62
C ALA A 174 40.02 30.21 16.71
N LEU A 175 39.73 29.56 15.58
CA LEU A 175 40.74 29.14 14.60
C LEU A 175 41.38 30.35 13.88
N GLN A 176 40.60 31.37 13.55
CA GLN A 176 41.14 32.62 13.00
C GLN A 176 42.03 33.37 14.02
N ARG A 177 41.71 33.30 15.32
CA ARG A 177 42.55 33.86 16.39
C ARG A 177 43.85 33.08 16.59
N SER A 178 43.82 31.73 16.55
CA SER A 178 45.05 30.93 16.65
C SER A 178 45.97 31.17 15.46
N ASN A 179 45.47 31.05 14.23
CA ASN A 179 46.27 31.24 13.03
C ASN A 179 46.90 32.64 12.99
N LYS A 180 46.12 33.69 13.31
CA LYS A 180 46.62 35.07 13.38
C LYS A 180 47.63 35.32 14.52
N GLN A 181 47.66 34.46 15.53
CA GLN A 181 48.65 34.52 16.61
C GLN A 181 49.90 33.67 16.29
N GLU A 182 49.79 32.68 15.40
CA GLU A 182 50.92 31.93 14.85
C GLU A 182 51.62 32.73 13.74
N GLU A 183 50.86 33.34 12.81
CA GLU A 183 51.37 34.31 11.82
C GLU A 183 52.23 35.38 12.48
N ARG A 184 51.70 36.05 13.51
CA ARG A 184 52.43 37.08 14.27
C ARG A 184 53.70 36.59 14.96
N LYS A 185 53.73 35.34 15.43
CA LYS A 185 54.95 34.78 16.02
C LYS A 185 56.00 34.53 14.95
N MET A 186 55.60 34.05 13.77
CA MET A 186 56.53 33.92 12.65
C MET A 186 57.01 35.30 12.17
N ASP A 187 56.14 36.32 12.11
CA ASP A 187 56.54 37.70 11.82
C ASP A 187 57.57 38.21 12.86
N GLU A 188 57.34 37.99 14.16
CA GLU A 188 58.25 38.38 15.25
C GLU A 188 59.58 37.59 15.23
N GLU A 189 59.55 36.30 14.87
CA GLU A 189 60.73 35.44 14.73
C GLU A 189 61.55 35.79 13.47
N ASP A 190 60.89 36.10 12.34
CA ASP A 190 61.53 36.58 11.10
C ASP A 190 62.11 37.99 11.27
N GLU A 191 61.42 38.92 11.95
CA GLU A 191 62.00 40.23 12.30
C GLU A 191 63.25 40.06 13.18
N ALA A 192 63.22 39.16 14.16
CA ALA A 192 64.39 38.86 15.00
C ALA A 192 65.54 38.23 14.20
N LEU A 193 65.22 37.31 13.27
CA LEU A 193 66.19 36.69 12.38
C LEU A 193 66.84 37.72 11.45
N ILE A 194 66.06 38.54 10.76
CA ILE A 194 66.52 39.64 9.89
C ILE A 194 67.43 40.59 10.68
N LYS A 195 67.03 40.96 11.91
CA LYS A 195 67.80 41.84 12.79
C LYS A 195 69.13 41.22 13.22
N SER A 196 69.19 39.91 13.44
CA SER A 196 70.44 39.20 13.73
C SER A 196 71.38 39.15 12.52
N VAL A 197 70.85 38.94 11.31
CA VAL A 197 71.61 38.90 10.06
C VAL A 197 72.21 40.27 9.74
N PHE A 198 71.40 41.35 9.82
CA PHE A 198 71.85 42.70 9.50
C PHE A 198 72.86 43.29 10.50
N GLN A 199 72.93 42.77 11.72
CA GLN A 199 73.95 43.15 12.71
C GLN A 199 75.27 42.34 12.55
N GLY A 200 75.27 41.25 11.79
CA GLY A 200 76.39 40.30 11.72
C GLY A 200 77.48 40.59 10.68
N GLN A 201 77.17 41.28 9.57
CA GLN A 201 78.11 41.40 8.44
C GLN A 201 78.32 42.84 7.92
N ARG A 202 79.27 43.51 8.60
CA ARG A 202 80.36 44.35 8.05
C ARG A 202 80.01 45.50 7.07
N ALA A 203 80.44 46.73 7.32
CA ALA A 203 81.82 47.16 7.61
C ALA A 203 82.83 46.82 6.49
N ASP A 204 82.70 47.58 5.41
CA ASP A 204 83.77 48.04 4.52
C ASP A 204 84.54 47.02 3.66
N VAL A 205 84.15 46.93 2.38
CA VAL A 205 85.04 46.60 1.26
C VAL A 205 84.85 47.67 0.18
N VAL A 206 85.73 48.67 0.17
CA VAL A 206 85.69 49.73 -0.86
C VAL A 206 86.17 49.21 -2.21
N CYS A 207 85.24 49.04 -3.16
CA CYS A 207 85.56 49.14 -4.58
C CYS A 207 85.46 50.63 -5.00
N ARG A 208 86.50 51.16 -5.64
CA ARG A 208 86.61 52.60 -5.94
C ARG A 208 86.06 52.97 -7.32
N ARG A 209 85.37 54.13 -7.34
CA ARG A 209 85.22 55.13 -8.41
C ARG A 209 85.71 54.78 -9.83
N ILE A 210 84.88 55.16 -10.79
CA ILE A 210 85.29 56.17 -11.78
C ILE A 210 84.45 57.44 -11.49
N ASN A 211 85.03 58.63 -11.65
CA ASN A 211 84.30 59.90 -11.70
C ASN A 211 84.10 60.25 -13.18
N ASP A 212 83.02 60.95 -13.50
CA ASP A 212 83.00 61.96 -14.57
C ASP A 212 82.29 63.21 -13.99
N GLU A 213 82.61 64.38 -14.54
CA GLU A 213 82.25 65.71 -14.01
C GLU A 213 81.29 66.44 -14.98
N ASP A 214 80.60 67.48 -14.47
CA ASP A 214 79.72 68.42 -15.19
C ASP A 214 78.43 67.79 -15.82
N ASP A 215 77.28 68.45 -15.97
CA ASP A 215 76.94 69.88 -16.08
C ASP A 215 75.64 70.25 -15.29
N ASP A 216 75.33 71.54 -15.21
CA ASP A 216 74.05 72.09 -14.70
C ASP A 216 73.07 72.47 -15.86
N ASP A 217 71.93 73.10 -15.55
CA ASP A 217 70.98 73.76 -16.49
C ASP A 217 70.09 72.93 -17.47
N ASN A 218 68.88 72.60 -16.97
CA ASN A 218 67.56 73.05 -17.49
C ASN A 218 66.90 72.54 -18.84
N GLU A 219 65.58 72.28 -18.74
CA GLU A 219 64.48 72.09 -19.74
C GLU A 219 64.69 71.50 -21.18
N GLY A 220 63.85 70.53 -21.59
CA GLY A 220 63.57 70.30 -23.04
C GLY A 220 62.88 69.04 -23.60
N THR A 221 61.55 68.88 -23.44
CA THR A 221 60.60 68.28 -24.45
C THR A 221 60.49 66.74 -24.74
N SER A 222 59.22 66.25 -24.81
CA SER A 222 58.66 65.06 -25.54
C SER A 222 59.21 63.64 -25.30
N ALA A 223 58.45 62.67 -24.74
CA ALA A 223 57.28 61.90 -25.27
C ALA A 223 57.69 60.51 -25.85
N ALA A 224 56.89 59.42 -25.83
CA ALA A 224 55.45 59.24 -25.58
C ALA A 224 55.10 57.94 -24.80
N GLY A 225 53.82 57.76 -24.41
CA GLY A 225 53.24 56.53 -23.80
C GLY A 225 52.49 55.66 -24.83
N PRO A 226 51.30 55.06 -24.53
CA PRO A 226 50.50 54.94 -23.29
C PRO A 226 50.33 53.42 -22.90
N LEU A 227 49.36 52.84 -22.15
CA LEU A 227 48.08 53.15 -21.47
C LEU A 227 48.08 52.48 -20.06
N LYS A 228 47.70 53.13 -18.96
CA LYS A 228 46.34 53.41 -18.40
C LYS A 228 45.53 52.25 -17.78
N ARG A 229 45.81 52.04 -16.49
CA ARG A 229 44.91 51.58 -15.41
C ARG A 229 43.91 52.70 -15.02
N ARG A 230 42.67 52.38 -14.60
CA ARG A 230 41.86 53.28 -13.73
C ARG A 230 40.81 52.55 -12.87
N LYS A 231 40.40 53.23 -11.79
CA LYS A 231 39.40 52.88 -10.77
C LYS A 231 38.46 54.08 -10.60
N THR A 232 37.17 53.85 -10.36
CA THR A 232 36.20 54.85 -9.87
C THR A 232 35.05 54.17 -9.13
N THR A 233 34.17 54.94 -8.50
CA THR A 233 33.14 54.52 -7.53
C THR A 233 31.82 55.27 -7.71
N ASP A 234 30.73 54.64 -7.25
CA ASP A 234 29.50 55.26 -6.72
C ASP A 234 28.43 55.84 -7.68
N SER A 235 27.16 55.75 -7.24
CA SER A 235 25.91 56.40 -7.73
C SER A 235 25.46 56.20 -9.20
N SER A 236 24.17 56.17 -9.56
CA SER A 236 22.90 55.97 -8.82
C SER A 236 21.76 55.63 -9.83
N ASP A 237 20.54 55.36 -9.32
CA ASP A 237 19.24 55.44 -10.04
C ASP A 237 18.94 54.41 -11.17
N SER A 238 17.67 54.09 -11.51
CA SER A 238 16.37 54.12 -10.78
C SER A 238 15.30 53.35 -11.59
N HIS A 239 14.07 53.20 -11.03
CA HIS A 239 12.85 52.61 -11.65
C HIS A 239 12.89 51.11 -11.99
N SER A 240 12.10 50.24 -11.34
CA SER A 240 10.62 50.00 -11.45
C SER A 240 10.26 49.09 -12.66
N ASP A 241 9.24 48.22 -12.59
CA ASP A 241 8.00 48.33 -11.81
C ASP A 241 7.43 47.02 -11.21
N THR A 242 6.32 47.24 -10.49
CA THR A 242 5.28 46.37 -9.90
C THR A 242 4.88 45.08 -10.68
N ASP A 243 4.15 44.11 -10.11
CA ASP A 243 3.11 44.22 -9.07
C ASP A 243 2.93 42.99 -8.15
N LYS A 244 2.10 43.16 -7.12
CA LYS A 244 1.71 42.21 -6.06
C LYS A 244 0.50 41.37 -6.50
N LEU A 245 0.17 40.33 -5.74
CA LEU A 245 -1.16 40.25 -5.09
C LEU A 245 -1.21 39.19 -3.98
N THR A 246 -2.21 39.35 -3.09
CA THR A 246 -2.41 38.53 -1.89
C THR A 246 -3.44 37.43 -2.13
N PHE A 247 -3.27 36.28 -1.46
CA PHE A 247 -4.33 35.27 -1.39
C PHE A 247 -5.06 35.36 -0.04
N LYS A 248 -6.37 35.65 -0.07
CA LYS A 248 -7.21 35.71 1.14
C LYS A 248 -7.70 34.30 1.51
N SER A 249 -7.70 33.99 2.81
CA SER A 249 -8.51 32.89 3.31
C SER A 249 -10.00 33.25 3.27
N SER A 250 -10.87 32.26 3.12
CA SER A 250 -12.33 32.45 3.21
C SER A 250 -12.98 31.15 3.67
N ALA A 251 -13.59 31.18 4.86
CA ALA A 251 -14.26 30.03 5.43
C ALA A 251 -15.68 29.89 4.86
N VAL A 252 -16.01 28.70 4.33
CA VAL A 252 -17.36 28.36 3.88
C VAL A 252 -17.98 27.38 4.87
N ARG A 253 -19.18 27.71 5.37
CA ARG A 253 -19.94 26.86 6.31
C ARG A 253 -20.67 25.75 5.54
N VAL A 254 -20.55 24.50 5.99
CA VAL A 254 -21.36 23.38 5.48
C VAL A 254 -22.56 23.17 6.38
N SER A 255 -23.76 23.15 5.80
CA SER A 255 -25.02 22.85 6.49
C SER A 255 -25.37 21.36 6.41
N VAL A 256 -25.55 20.71 7.56
CA VAL A 256 -25.91 19.28 7.63
C VAL A 256 -27.44 19.13 7.62
N VAL A 257 -28.00 18.68 6.50
CA VAL A 257 -29.41 18.27 6.43
C VAL A 257 -29.53 16.79 6.75
N LYS A 258 -30.31 16.47 7.79
CA LYS A 258 -30.50 15.12 8.35
C LYS A 258 -31.82 14.54 7.87
N LYS A 259 -31.84 13.34 7.25
CA LYS A 259 -33.09 12.60 7.02
C LYS A 259 -32.92 11.08 7.14
N SER A 260 -34.03 10.42 7.47
CA SER A 260 -34.12 9.04 7.95
C SER A 260 -34.17 7.99 6.83
N GLY A 261 -33.71 6.78 7.14
CA GLY A 261 -33.63 5.68 6.17
C GLY A 261 -34.88 4.81 6.05
N ALA A 262 -34.77 3.78 5.20
CA ALA A 262 -35.65 2.61 5.16
C ALA A 262 -34.83 1.41 4.66
N SER A 263 -35.12 0.20 5.16
CA SER A 263 -34.42 -1.04 4.79
C SER A 263 -35.10 -1.77 3.64
N ASN A 264 -34.32 -2.39 2.73
CA ASN A 264 -34.75 -3.57 1.96
C ASN A 264 -33.53 -4.34 1.40
N LYS A 265 -33.46 -5.65 1.67
CA LYS A 265 -32.65 -6.65 0.93
C LYS A 265 -33.42 -7.05 -0.34
N PRO A 266 -32.78 -7.43 -1.48
CA PRO A 266 -32.12 -8.75 -1.64
C PRO A 266 -30.98 -8.72 -2.71
N PRO A 267 -30.58 -9.85 -3.33
CA PRO A 267 -30.29 -11.21 -2.84
C PRO A 267 -28.77 -11.52 -2.94
N ASN A 268 -28.38 -12.79 -2.78
CA ASN A 268 -26.99 -13.25 -2.76
C ASN A 268 -26.25 -13.16 -4.11
N GLY A 269 -24.95 -12.85 -4.04
CA GLY A 269 -23.98 -13.01 -5.12
C GLY A 269 -22.57 -12.79 -4.56
N LEU A 270 -21.62 -13.67 -4.88
CA LEU A 270 -20.24 -13.58 -4.39
C LEU A 270 -19.58 -12.28 -4.86
N GLN A 271 -19.19 -11.41 -3.92
CA GLN A 271 -18.30 -10.29 -4.21
C GLN A 271 -17.09 -10.28 -3.29
N SER A 272 -15.99 -10.68 -3.91
CA SER A 272 -14.62 -10.55 -3.44
C SER A 272 -14.29 -9.13 -2.98
N ILE A 273 -13.41 -9.06 -1.97
CA ILE A 273 -12.35 -8.06 -1.76
C ILE A 273 -12.52 -6.74 -2.54
N CYS A 274 -12.91 -5.68 -1.83
CA CYS A 274 -12.75 -4.31 -2.31
C CYS A 274 -12.11 -3.47 -1.21
N LEU A 275 -10.97 -2.83 -1.52
CA LEU A 275 -10.16 -2.06 -0.58
C LEU A 275 -10.51 -0.57 -0.62
N TYR A 276 -10.67 0.02 0.57
CA TYR A 276 -10.66 1.45 0.95
C TYR A 276 -11.53 2.48 0.19
N GLY A 277 -12.00 3.48 0.93
CA GLY A 277 -12.80 4.59 0.38
C GLY A 277 -13.64 5.37 1.40
N GLY A 278 -13.05 5.78 2.53
CA GLY A 278 -13.72 6.62 3.53
C GLY A 278 -12.69 7.43 4.32
N SER A 279 -12.92 8.74 4.47
CA SER A 279 -12.02 9.66 5.17
C SER A 279 -12.56 9.94 6.57
N ASP A 280 -12.05 9.25 7.59
CA ASP A 280 -12.26 9.63 9.00
C ASP A 280 -11.12 9.11 9.89
N LYS A 281 -10.92 9.74 11.06
CA LYS A 281 -9.70 9.53 11.90
C LYS A 281 -9.66 8.20 12.69
N ASP A 282 -10.43 7.19 12.30
CA ASP A 282 -10.53 5.87 12.95
C ASP A 282 -9.69 4.76 12.26
N ASP A 283 -9.12 5.03 11.08
CA ASP A 283 -8.56 4.01 10.18
C ASP A 283 -7.54 3.05 10.80
N HIS A 284 -6.67 3.52 11.70
CA HIS A 284 -5.59 2.69 12.25
C HIS A 284 -6.10 1.45 13.04
N HIS A 285 -7.33 1.48 13.53
CA HIS A 285 -7.98 0.34 14.18
C HIS A 285 -8.71 -0.57 13.17
N LEU A 286 -9.24 -0.02 12.08
CA LEU A 286 -9.81 -0.81 10.98
C LEU A 286 -8.71 -1.58 10.24
N VAL A 287 -7.53 -0.97 10.05
CA VAL A 287 -6.30 -1.63 9.57
C VAL A 287 -5.95 -2.84 10.45
N LYS A 288 -5.89 -2.68 11.78
CA LYS A 288 -5.59 -3.79 12.71
C LYS A 288 -6.61 -4.92 12.65
N TYR A 289 -7.90 -4.61 12.60
CA TYR A 289 -8.95 -5.62 12.49
C TYR A 289 -8.93 -6.34 11.13
N GLN A 290 -8.69 -5.61 10.05
CA GLN A 290 -8.54 -6.19 8.72
C GLN A 290 -7.27 -7.06 8.61
N LEU A 291 -6.17 -6.68 9.27
CA LEU A 291 -4.98 -7.53 9.44
C LEU A 291 -5.33 -8.85 10.14
N PHE A 292 -6.04 -8.80 11.27
CA PHE A 292 -6.45 -10.00 12.00
C PHE A 292 -7.35 -10.92 11.15
N LYS A 293 -8.21 -10.32 10.31
CA LYS A 293 -9.03 -11.07 9.36
C LYS A 293 -8.21 -11.70 8.24
N THR A 294 -7.18 -11.03 7.72
CA THR A 294 -6.29 -11.62 6.70
C THR A 294 -5.33 -12.66 7.27
N THR A 295 -4.85 -12.50 8.51
CA THR A 295 -4.02 -13.53 9.16
C THR A 295 -4.80 -14.80 9.46
N ALA A 296 -6.09 -14.71 9.81
CA ALA A 296 -6.91 -15.92 10.01
C ALA A 296 -7.17 -16.69 8.70
N LEU A 297 -7.48 -16.01 7.59
CA LEU A 297 -7.61 -16.66 6.27
C LEU A 297 -6.27 -17.25 5.80
N LEU A 298 -5.15 -16.56 6.06
CA LEU A 298 -3.81 -17.06 5.78
C LEU A 298 -3.46 -18.28 6.64
N PHE A 299 -3.84 -18.30 7.92
CA PHE A 299 -3.65 -19.43 8.83
C PHE A 299 -4.34 -20.70 8.35
N LEU A 300 -5.59 -20.59 7.86
CA LEU A 300 -6.31 -21.73 7.27
C LEU A 300 -5.61 -22.26 6.00
N ALA A 301 -5.14 -21.37 5.13
CA ALA A 301 -4.39 -21.75 3.93
C ALA A 301 -3.04 -22.41 4.24
N ILE A 302 -2.28 -21.85 5.19
CA ILE A 302 -1.02 -22.43 5.69
C ILE A 302 -1.27 -23.80 6.33
N SER A 303 -2.32 -23.94 7.12
CA SER A 303 -2.62 -25.20 7.81
C SER A 303 -2.98 -26.33 6.83
N ARG A 304 -3.78 -26.04 5.79
CA ARG A 304 -4.04 -26.98 4.68
C ARG A 304 -2.73 -27.38 3.99
N TYR A 305 -1.91 -26.40 3.61
CA TYR A 305 -0.60 -26.64 2.96
C TYR A 305 0.35 -27.50 3.82
N ILE A 306 0.40 -27.27 5.13
CA ILE A 306 1.20 -28.08 6.08
C ILE A 306 0.67 -29.52 6.11
N CYS A 307 -0.64 -29.72 6.22
CA CYS A 307 -1.24 -31.05 6.27
C CYS A 307 -0.99 -31.85 4.99
N ASP A 308 -1.14 -31.25 3.80
CA ASP A 308 -0.89 -31.93 2.53
C ASP A 308 0.61 -32.14 2.26
N LYS A 309 1.48 -31.17 2.56
CA LYS A 309 2.93 -31.28 2.37
C LYS A 309 3.57 -32.34 3.27
N TYR A 310 3.12 -32.42 4.52
CA TYR A 310 3.68 -33.32 5.52
C TYR A 310 2.76 -34.50 5.84
N ALA A 311 1.87 -34.89 4.92
CA ALA A 311 0.90 -35.99 5.11
C ALA A 311 1.52 -37.35 5.51
N SER A 312 2.84 -37.54 5.29
CA SER A 312 3.59 -38.72 5.73
C SER A 312 4.13 -38.65 7.16
N GLN A 313 4.12 -37.46 7.79
CA GLN A 313 4.75 -37.15 9.08
C GLN A 313 3.70 -36.62 10.09
N GLY A 314 3.83 -37.00 11.37
CA GLY A 314 2.88 -36.59 12.40
C GLY A 314 1.49 -37.24 12.25
N ASN A 315 0.41 -36.49 12.52
CA ASN A 315 -0.95 -37.01 12.50
C ASN A 315 -1.53 -37.06 11.07
N LYS A 316 -1.47 -38.25 10.46
CA LYS A 316 -1.94 -38.52 9.10
C LYS A 316 -3.46 -38.37 8.90
N GLY A 317 -4.25 -38.47 9.98
CA GLY A 317 -5.71 -38.32 9.93
C GLY A 317 -6.19 -36.86 10.02
N LEU A 318 -5.32 -35.92 10.39
CA LEU A 318 -5.73 -34.55 10.80
C LEU A 318 -6.55 -33.80 9.75
N TYR A 319 -6.25 -33.97 8.46
CA TYR A 319 -6.98 -33.36 7.35
C TYR A 319 -7.77 -34.38 6.53
N GLY A 320 -8.04 -35.56 7.07
CA GLY A 320 -8.72 -36.65 6.36
C GLY A 320 -7.85 -37.35 5.32
N THR A 321 -8.08 -38.65 5.16
CA THR A 321 -7.42 -39.49 4.16
C THR A 321 -8.26 -39.64 2.90
N ASN A 322 -9.58 -39.77 3.05
CA ASN A 322 -10.53 -39.90 1.94
C ASN A 322 -11.04 -38.53 1.47
N PRO A 323 -11.38 -38.37 0.17
CA PRO A 323 -11.96 -37.12 -0.35
C PRO A 323 -13.26 -36.68 0.37
N LEU A 324 -14.04 -37.64 0.89
CA LEU A 324 -15.27 -37.37 1.63
C LEU A 324 -14.98 -36.84 3.05
N GLU A 325 -13.95 -37.37 3.73
CA GLU A 325 -13.46 -36.83 5.01
C GLU A 325 -12.96 -35.39 4.81
N LYS A 326 -12.13 -35.17 3.78
CA LYS A 326 -11.66 -33.83 3.40
C LYS A 326 -12.80 -32.85 3.16
N ALA A 327 -13.83 -33.24 2.42
CA ALA A 327 -15.01 -32.40 2.20
C ALA A 327 -15.78 -32.08 3.49
N SER A 328 -15.91 -33.03 4.43
CA SER A 328 -16.51 -32.78 5.76
C SER A 328 -15.67 -31.77 6.57
N ILE A 329 -14.35 -31.98 6.63
CA ILE A 329 -13.44 -31.11 7.38
C ILE A 329 -13.44 -29.69 6.78
N ASP A 330 -13.38 -29.55 5.45
CA ASP A 330 -13.44 -28.25 4.77
C ASP A 330 -14.78 -27.53 4.96
N GLN A 331 -15.91 -28.25 5.03
CA GLN A 331 -17.20 -27.67 5.37
C GLN A 331 -17.19 -27.04 6.77
N TRP A 332 -16.56 -27.68 7.76
CA TRP A 332 -16.46 -27.14 9.12
C TRP A 332 -15.41 -26.05 9.27
N LEU A 333 -14.32 -26.07 8.49
CA LEU A 333 -13.36 -24.95 8.40
C LEU A 333 -13.99 -23.70 7.78
N GLU A 334 -14.84 -23.85 6.77
CA GLU A 334 -15.58 -22.72 6.20
C GLU A 334 -16.68 -22.21 7.15
N ALA A 335 -17.32 -23.12 7.90
CA ALA A 335 -18.27 -22.75 8.96
C ALA A 335 -17.59 -21.96 10.10
N GLU A 336 -16.38 -22.35 10.50
CA GLU A 336 -15.53 -21.59 11.45
C GLU A 336 -15.30 -20.17 10.90
N SER A 337 -14.77 -20.07 9.69
CA SER A 337 -14.36 -18.82 9.05
C SER A 337 -15.52 -17.83 8.87
N GLN A 338 -16.71 -18.33 8.52
CA GLN A 338 -17.90 -17.50 8.30
C GLN A 338 -18.71 -17.20 9.57
N SER A 339 -18.75 -18.12 10.53
CA SER A 339 -19.71 -18.06 11.66
C SER A 339 -19.05 -17.89 13.02
N PHE A 340 -17.98 -18.65 13.31
CA PHE A 340 -17.33 -18.64 14.62
C PHE A 340 -16.29 -17.53 14.73
N ASN A 341 -15.39 -17.42 13.74
CA ASN A 341 -14.29 -16.45 13.73
C ASN A 341 -14.77 -14.99 13.81
N PRO A 342 -15.80 -14.53 13.05
CA PRO A 342 -16.16 -13.12 13.05
C PRO A 342 -16.71 -12.57 14.39
N PRO A 343 -17.50 -13.31 15.21
CA PRO A 343 -17.80 -12.87 16.57
C PRO A 343 -16.66 -13.15 17.57
N SER A 344 -15.94 -14.27 17.47
CA SER A 344 -14.91 -14.62 18.47
C SER A 344 -13.67 -13.71 18.36
N SER A 345 -13.12 -13.48 17.16
CA SER A 345 -12.00 -12.56 16.94
C SER A 345 -12.31 -11.12 17.38
N VAL A 346 -13.54 -10.64 17.20
CA VAL A 346 -13.93 -9.30 17.68
C VAL A 346 -14.02 -9.24 19.20
N LEU A 347 -14.45 -10.32 19.86
CA LEU A 347 -14.44 -10.41 21.33
C LEU A 347 -13.01 -10.47 21.87
N VAL A 348 -12.17 -11.38 21.34
CA VAL A 348 -10.74 -11.47 21.65
C VAL A 348 -10.07 -10.09 21.53
N PHE A 349 -10.26 -9.40 20.41
CA PHE A 349 -9.69 -8.07 20.20
C PHE A 349 -10.22 -7.01 21.19
N GLN A 350 -11.53 -7.01 21.48
CA GLN A 350 -12.15 -6.04 22.38
C GLN A 350 -11.75 -6.23 23.85
N LEU A 351 -11.53 -7.48 24.26
CA LEU A 351 -11.08 -7.82 25.61
C LEU A 351 -9.57 -7.58 25.76
N ALA A 352 -8.76 -7.91 24.74
CA ALA A 352 -7.31 -7.76 24.76
C ALA A 352 -6.81 -6.30 24.63
N PHE A 353 -7.44 -5.47 23.78
CA PHE A 353 -6.85 -4.18 23.36
C PHE A 353 -7.67 -2.93 23.69
N ALA A 354 -9.01 -2.99 23.68
CA ALA A 354 -9.86 -1.85 24.03
C ALA A 354 -11.35 -2.25 24.20
N PRO A 355 -11.92 -2.19 25.41
CA PRO A 355 -13.36 -2.36 25.62
C PRO A 355 -14.16 -1.34 24.83
N ARG A 356 -14.98 -1.80 23.87
CA ARG A 356 -15.79 -0.96 22.97
C ARG A 356 -17.25 -1.43 22.93
N MET A 357 -18.16 -0.52 22.53
CA MET A 357 -19.62 -0.57 22.78
C MET A 357 -20.43 -1.70 22.08
N LYS A 358 -19.86 -2.86 21.76
CA LYS A 358 -20.57 -3.97 21.07
C LYS A 358 -20.29 -5.38 21.61
N ILE A 359 -19.57 -5.54 22.73
CA ILE A 359 -19.26 -6.83 23.37
C ILE A 359 -20.52 -7.73 23.47
N LYS A 360 -21.58 -7.27 24.15
CA LYS A 360 -22.87 -7.99 24.28
C LYS A 360 -23.53 -8.40 22.95
N GLN A 361 -23.29 -7.67 21.87
CA GLN A 361 -23.83 -8.01 20.55
C GLN A 361 -23.08 -9.18 19.90
N ASN A 362 -21.79 -9.36 20.23
CA ASN A 362 -20.98 -10.44 19.69
C ASN A 362 -21.07 -11.70 20.55
N GLU A 363 -21.22 -11.57 21.87
CA GLU A 363 -21.59 -12.67 22.77
C GLU A 363 -22.89 -13.33 22.32
N ALA A 364 -23.94 -12.53 22.08
CA ALA A 364 -25.23 -13.02 21.59
C ALA A 364 -25.22 -13.56 20.14
N LYS A 365 -24.10 -13.45 19.42
CA LYS A 365 -23.85 -14.18 18.15
C LYS A 365 -23.08 -15.47 18.43
N LEU A 366 -21.99 -15.39 19.20
CA LEU A 366 -21.14 -16.53 19.53
C LEU A 366 -21.94 -17.62 20.24
N ALA A 367 -22.76 -17.25 21.23
CA ALA A 367 -23.71 -18.16 21.88
C ALA A 367 -24.58 -18.93 20.87
N LYS A 368 -25.11 -18.27 19.84
CA LYS A 368 -25.95 -18.89 18.80
C LYS A 368 -25.18 -19.82 17.85
N VAL A 369 -23.87 -19.61 17.70
CA VAL A 369 -22.99 -20.53 16.96
C VAL A 369 -22.69 -21.74 17.83
N LEU A 370 -22.40 -21.53 19.11
CA LEU A 370 -22.21 -22.60 20.08
C LEU A 370 -23.50 -23.43 20.32
N ASP A 371 -24.69 -22.83 20.20
CA ASP A 371 -25.99 -23.54 20.21
C ASP A 371 -26.19 -24.50 19.01
N VAL A 372 -25.49 -24.25 17.90
CA VAL A 372 -25.45 -25.16 16.74
C VAL A 372 -24.36 -26.22 16.94
N TYR A 373 -23.22 -25.84 17.52
CA TYR A 373 -22.13 -26.77 17.81
C TYR A 373 -22.52 -27.78 18.89
N ASP A 374 -23.24 -27.38 19.95
CA ASP A 374 -23.70 -28.29 21.01
C ASP A 374 -24.61 -29.41 20.47
N LYS A 375 -25.44 -29.08 19.47
CA LYS A 375 -26.26 -30.07 18.75
C LYS A 375 -25.39 -31.00 17.92
N ARG A 376 -24.45 -30.45 17.13
CA ARG A 376 -23.54 -31.25 16.30
C ARG A 376 -22.67 -32.19 17.14
N LEU A 377 -22.14 -31.70 18.26
CA LEU A 377 -21.31 -32.45 19.19
C LEU A 377 -22.11 -33.45 20.05
N GLY A 378 -23.44 -33.45 19.92
CA GLY A 378 -24.34 -34.51 20.37
C GLY A 378 -24.57 -35.62 19.33
N GLU A 379 -24.27 -35.36 18.04
CA GLU A 379 -24.30 -36.36 16.96
C GLU A 379 -22.96 -37.07 16.78
N SER A 380 -21.85 -36.34 16.86
CA SER A 380 -20.48 -36.84 16.69
C SER A 380 -19.53 -36.34 17.78
N ARG A 381 -18.42 -37.04 18.01
CA ARG A 381 -17.46 -36.69 19.07
C ARG A 381 -16.78 -35.33 18.84
N TYR A 382 -16.41 -35.07 17.58
CA TYR A 382 -15.77 -33.86 17.09
C TYR A 382 -16.63 -33.22 15.99
N LEU A 383 -16.25 -32.04 15.46
CA LEU A 383 -17.11 -31.30 14.53
C LEU A 383 -17.31 -32.06 13.20
N ALA A 384 -16.22 -32.52 12.59
CA ALA A 384 -16.21 -33.16 11.27
C ALA A 384 -16.55 -34.67 11.28
N GLY A 385 -16.53 -35.31 12.46
CA GLY A 385 -16.71 -36.76 12.63
C GLY A 385 -16.33 -37.21 14.04
N ASP A 386 -15.95 -38.48 14.21
CA ASP A 386 -15.54 -39.04 15.50
C ASP A 386 -14.02 -39.05 15.76
N GLU A 387 -13.23 -38.66 14.75
CA GLU A 387 -11.79 -38.41 14.86
C GLU A 387 -11.47 -36.90 14.95
N PHE A 388 -10.40 -36.57 15.66
CA PHE A 388 -9.97 -35.17 15.85
C PHE A 388 -9.34 -34.60 14.58
N SER A 389 -9.91 -33.51 14.08
CA SER A 389 -9.60 -32.96 12.76
C SER A 389 -9.01 -31.54 12.81
N LEU A 390 -8.54 -31.06 11.66
CA LEU A 390 -8.11 -29.69 11.45
C LEU A 390 -9.23 -28.67 11.77
N ALA A 391 -10.50 -29.06 11.58
CA ALA A 391 -11.65 -28.23 11.92
C ALA A 391 -11.84 -28.06 13.43
N ASP A 392 -11.36 -28.99 14.26
CA ASP A 392 -11.34 -28.85 15.71
C ASP A 392 -10.12 -28.00 16.15
N LEU A 393 -8.96 -28.24 15.52
CA LEU A 393 -7.72 -27.49 15.75
C LEU A 393 -7.88 -25.99 15.50
N SER A 394 -8.61 -25.58 14.46
CA SER A 394 -8.78 -24.17 14.07
C SER A 394 -9.50 -23.32 15.13
N HIS A 395 -10.29 -23.93 16.01
CA HIS A 395 -11.03 -23.24 17.06
C HIS A 395 -10.18 -22.91 18.29
N LEU A 396 -9.07 -23.63 18.52
CA LEU A 396 -8.22 -23.49 19.72
C LEU A 396 -7.71 -22.06 19.99
N PRO A 397 -7.20 -21.28 19.01
CA PRO A 397 -6.56 -19.98 19.30
C PRO A 397 -7.53 -18.95 19.86
N ASN A 398 -8.72 -18.81 19.27
CA ASN A 398 -9.74 -17.88 19.73
C ASN A 398 -10.44 -18.40 20.99
N SER A 399 -10.73 -19.71 21.08
CA SER A 399 -11.43 -20.28 22.22
C SER A 399 -10.58 -20.28 23.49
N GLY A 400 -9.30 -20.64 23.38
CA GLY A 400 -8.38 -20.64 24.53
C GLY A 400 -8.12 -19.25 25.09
N TYR A 401 -8.15 -18.20 24.26
CA TYR A 401 -8.15 -16.83 24.78
C TYR A 401 -9.45 -16.52 25.56
N LEU A 402 -10.61 -16.86 24.99
CA LEU A 402 -11.91 -16.54 25.59
C LEU A 402 -12.20 -17.34 26.89
N VAL A 403 -11.68 -18.56 27.01
CA VAL A 403 -11.86 -19.41 28.21
C VAL A 403 -10.72 -19.21 29.21
N ASP A 404 -9.46 -19.26 28.78
CA ASP A 404 -8.31 -19.30 29.71
C ASP A 404 -7.84 -17.91 30.16
N GLU A 405 -8.13 -16.85 29.39
CA GLU A 405 -7.60 -15.48 29.59
C GLU A 405 -8.69 -14.40 29.78
N THR A 406 -10.00 -14.75 29.78
CA THR A 406 -11.10 -13.77 29.97
C THR A 406 -12.27 -14.30 30.81
N ASP A 407 -13.16 -13.41 31.25
CA ASP A 407 -14.36 -13.69 32.05
C ASP A 407 -15.53 -14.28 31.22
N ARG A 408 -15.23 -15.08 30.19
CA ARG A 408 -16.21 -15.55 29.18
C ARG A 408 -16.25 -17.08 29.00
N GLY A 409 -15.58 -17.84 29.88
CA GLY A 409 -15.63 -19.31 29.95
C GLY A 409 -17.06 -19.88 30.01
N GLU A 410 -17.97 -19.19 30.72
CA GLU A 410 -19.40 -19.53 30.80
C GLU A 410 -20.06 -19.77 29.43
N LEU A 411 -19.59 -19.14 28.34
CA LEU A 411 -20.14 -19.34 26.99
C LEU A 411 -19.90 -20.76 26.46
N PHE A 412 -18.84 -21.43 26.89
CA PHE A 412 -18.50 -22.81 26.53
C PHE A 412 -19.03 -23.79 27.58
N GLU A 413 -18.88 -23.47 28.87
CA GLU A 413 -19.33 -24.30 30.01
C GLU A 413 -20.86 -24.45 30.09
N SER A 414 -21.64 -23.44 29.64
CA SER A 414 -23.12 -23.51 29.62
C SER A 414 -23.72 -24.52 28.64
N ARG A 415 -22.90 -25.30 27.91
CA ARG A 415 -23.30 -26.21 26.82
C ARG A 415 -22.55 -27.53 26.94
N LYS A 416 -23.20 -28.56 27.50
CA LYS A 416 -22.59 -29.85 27.87
C LYS A 416 -21.72 -30.51 26.80
N ASN A 417 -22.11 -30.47 25.52
CA ASN A 417 -21.34 -31.12 24.45
C ASN A 417 -20.17 -30.23 23.98
N VAL A 418 -20.34 -28.90 24.04
CA VAL A 418 -19.27 -27.91 23.78
C VAL A 418 -18.24 -27.94 24.91
N GLU A 419 -18.66 -28.01 26.17
CA GLU A 419 -17.82 -28.19 27.36
C GLU A 419 -16.94 -29.44 27.25
N ARG A 420 -17.56 -30.61 26.99
CA ARG A 420 -16.86 -31.89 26.73
C ARG A 420 -15.82 -31.75 25.62
N TRP A 421 -16.24 -31.23 24.46
CA TRP A 421 -15.38 -31.05 23.30
C TRP A 421 -14.22 -30.09 23.58
N TRP A 422 -14.50 -28.96 24.24
CA TRP A 422 -13.48 -27.98 24.64
C TRP A 422 -12.44 -28.60 25.55
N ALA A 423 -12.86 -29.36 26.57
CA ALA A 423 -11.95 -30.09 27.46
C ALA A 423 -11.08 -31.09 26.67
N GLU A 424 -11.68 -31.89 25.78
CA GLU A 424 -10.96 -32.89 24.96
C GLU A 424 -9.97 -32.32 23.94
N ILE A 425 -10.16 -31.09 23.47
CA ILE A 425 -9.22 -30.45 22.53
C ILE A 425 -8.17 -29.59 23.24
N SER A 426 -8.52 -28.96 24.36
CA SER A 426 -7.60 -28.13 25.15
C SER A 426 -6.64 -28.95 26.02
N SER A 427 -7.06 -30.13 26.51
CA SER A 427 -6.20 -31.02 27.31
C SER A 427 -5.12 -31.77 26.52
N ARG A 428 -4.96 -31.48 25.21
CA ARG A 428 -3.99 -32.15 24.35
C ARG A 428 -2.59 -31.57 24.57
N GLU A 429 -1.60 -32.42 24.80
CA GLU A 429 -0.19 -32.01 25.01
C GLU A 429 0.31 -31.02 23.96
N SER A 430 -0.07 -31.22 22.69
CA SER A 430 0.30 -30.33 21.58
C SER A 430 -0.24 -28.90 21.76
N TRP A 431 -1.42 -28.73 22.35
CA TRP A 431 -1.98 -27.42 22.69
C TRP A 431 -1.36 -26.87 23.97
N THR A 432 -1.21 -27.69 25.01
CA THR A 432 -0.57 -27.29 26.28
C THR A 432 0.82 -26.69 26.06
N ARG A 433 1.66 -27.34 25.23
CA ARG A 433 2.99 -26.84 24.85
C ARG A 433 2.93 -25.52 24.08
N VAL A 434 1.88 -25.29 23.26
CA VAL A 434 1.69 -24.01 22.54
C VAL A 434 1.27 -22.88 23.50
N VAL A 435 0.43 -23.17 24.50
CA VAL A 435 0.07 -22.21 25.55
C VAL A 435 1.28 -21.89 26.44
N GLU A 436 2.12 -22.88 26.76
CA GLU A 436 3.39 -22.69 27.48
C GLU A 436 4.38 -21.82 26.69
N MET A 437 4.56 -22.09 25.38
CA MET A 437 5.36 -21.24 24.50
C MET A 437 4.82 -19.81 24.44
N ARG A 438 3.48 -19.60 24.34
CA ARG A 438 2.85 -18.25 24.39
C ARG A 438 3.20 -17.52 25.69
N LYS A 439 3.15 -18.21 26.83
CA LYS A 439 3.47 -17.64 28.16
C LYS A 439 4.96 -17.26 28.26
N SER A 440 5.87 -18.12 27.80
CA SER A 440 7.31 -17.81 27.80
C SER A 440 7.71 -16.64 26.88
N LEU A 441 6.96 -16.42 25.80
CA LEU A 441 7.14 -15.30 24.86
C LEU A 441 6.51 -13.98 25.34
N THR A 442 5.72 -14.00 26.41
CA THR A 442 5.07 -12.80 27.01
C THR A 442 5.63 -12.44 28.39
N GLN A 443 6.64 -13.18 28.87
CA GLN A 443 7.43 -12.89 30.07
C GLN A 443 8.84 -12.32 29.75
N LYS A 444 9.07 -11.94 28.48
CA LYS A 444 10.27 -11.25 27.99
C LYS A 444 9.86 -9.92 27.35
#